data_AF-A0A4V2Y3V6-F1
#
_entry.id   AF-A0A4V2Y3V6-F1
#
_cell.length_a   1.000
_cell.length_b   1.000
_cell.length_c   1.000
_cell.angle_alpha   90.00
_cell.angle_beta   90.00
_cell.angle_gamma   90.00
#
_symmetry.space_group_name_H-M   'P 1'
#
loop_
_entity.id
_entity.type
_entity.pdbx_description
1 polymer ?
#
loop_
_entity_poly.entity_id
_entity_poly.type
_entity_poly.pdbx_seq_one_letter_code
_entity_poly.pdbx_strand_id
1 'polypeptide(L)'
;MGVLYDYFRASDDEAVAKLLAATEGGPVGREGDSHVEDAVDGKGIDPTVVLGKVVSFALDVPWNADLVGERLVWPDGAGEDPDYEGPWVVVLSEPARDALAEIPDDRLPGLADRWSQVEELSHYSDTSPEVMLSRLREFVGLARRARTSGESIYCWICH
;
A
#
# COMPACT_ATOMS: atom_id res chain seq x y z
N MET A 1 3.67 17.29 10.13
CA MET A 1 4.35 16.32 9.24
C MET A 1 3.26 15.59 8.46
N GLY A 2 3.57 15.04 7.29
CA GLY A 2 2.60 14.29 6.48
C GLY A 2 2.79 12.81 6.72
N VAL A 3 1.69 12.05 6.67
CA VAL A 3 1.71 10.60 6.86
C VAL A 3 2.56 9.94 5.77
N LEU A 4 3.45 9.05 6.18
CA LEU A 4 4.28 8.20 5.32
C LEU A 4 3.61 6.85 5.16
N TYR A 5 3.72 6.29 3.96
CA TYR A 5 3.18 4.98 3.60
C TYR A 5 4.24 4.20 2.83
N ASP A 6 4.65 3.04 3.34
CA ASP A 6 5.53 2.10 2.64
C ASP A 6 4.82 0.77 2.45
N TYR A 7 4.78 0.28 1.22
CA TYR A 7 4.13 -0.99 0.90
C TYR A 7 5.16 -2.07 0.66
N PHE A 8 4.94 -3.26 1.21
CA PHE A 8 5.88 -4.37 1.07
C PHE A 8 5.15 -5.70 1.14
N ARG A 9 5.81 -6.78 0.72
CA ARG A 9 5.28 -8.14 0.84
C ARG A 9 5.97 -8.92 1.96
N ALA A 10 5.22 -9.77 2.64
CA ALA A 10 5.74 -10.70 3.64
C ALA A 10 4.90 -11.97 3.71
N SER A 11 5.48 -13.05 4.26
CA SER A 11 4.83 -14.36 4.36
C SER A 11 3.65 -14.38 5.30
N ASP A 12 3.76 -13.67 6.43
CA ASP A 12 2.79 -13.69 7.51
C ASP A 12 3.04 -12.53 8.49
N ASP A 13 2.07 -12.34 9.40
CA ASP A 13 2.07 -11.29 10.42
C ASP A 13 3.25 -11.44 11.42
N GLU A 14 3.74 -12.67 11.65
CA GLU A 14 4.87 -12.92 12.55
C GLU A 14 6.19 -12.43 11.93
N ALA A 15 6.37 -12.63 10.62
CA ALA A 15 7.51 -12.09 9.87
C ALA A 15 7.53 -10.55 9.92
N VAL A 16 6.36 -9.92 9.82
CA VAL A 16 6.22 -8.45 9.94
C VAL A 16 6.56 -7.98 11.34
N ALA A 17 6.04 -8.63 12.38
CA ALA A 17 6.35 -8.26 13.77
C ALA A 17 7.86 -8.37 14.07
N LYS A 18 8.53 -9.42 13.56
CA LYS A 18 9.99 -9.58 13.66
C LYS A 18 10.75 -8.49 12.93
N LEU A 19 10.30 -8.12 11.73
CA LEU A 19 10.88 -7.03 10.95
C LEU A 19 10.80 -5.71 11.74
N LEU A 20 9.63 -5.35 12.24
CA LEU A 20 9.42 -4.10 12.98
C LEU A 20 10.18 -4.07 14.30
N ALA A 21 10.29 -5.20 14.99
CA ALA A 21 11.15 -5.29 16.17
C ALA A 21 12.63 -5.08 15.82
N ALA A 22 13.09 -5.58 14.67
CA ALA A 22 14.48 -5.42 14.21
C ALA A 22 14.79 -4.00 13.73
N THR A 23 13.81 -3.28 13.20
CA THR A 23 13.94 -1.89 12.75
C THR A 23 13.57 -0.86 13.82
N GLU A 24 13.24 -1.29 15.04
CA GLU A 24 12.69 -0.44 16.11
C GLU A 24 11.46 0.37 15.64
N GLY A 25 10.64 -0.22 14.78
CA GLY A 25 9.49 0.43 14.13
C GLY A 25 9.86 1.34 12.95
N GLY A 26 11.14 1.42 12.57
CA GLY A 26 11.63 2.25 11.48
C GLY A 26 11.02 1.93 10.11
N PRO A 27 11.17 2.86 9.14
CA PRO A 27 10.57 2.75 7.81
C PRO A 27 11.07 1.51 7.07
N VAL A 28 10.21 0.97 6.22
CA VAL A 28 10.46 -0.29 5.52
C VAL A 28 11.14 -0.04 4.17
N GLY A 29 10.84 1.09 3.52
CA GLY A 29 11.45 1.51 2.26
C GLY A 29 12.01 2.92 2.34
N ARG A 30 13.32 3.09 2.56
CA ARG A 30 14.02 4.36 2.28
C ARG A 30 15.17 4.14 1.31
N GLU A 31 15.39 5.13 0.44
CA GLU A 31 16.58 5.22 -0.41
C GLU A 31 17.85 5.07 0.44
N GLY A 32 18.61 4.00 0.17
CA GLY A 32 19.94 3.73 0.74
C GLY A 32 19.99 2.69 1.87
N ASP A 33 18.87 2.35 2.52
CA ASP A 33 18.86 1.49 3.72
C ASP A 33 17.60 0.60 3.82
N SER A 34 16.99 0.26 2.67
CA SER A 34 15.78 -0.58 2.64
C SER A 34 16.02 -1.91 3.33
N HIS A 35 15.34 -2.14 4.46
CA HIS A 35 15.40 -3.40 5.20
C HIS A 35 14.60 -4.51 4.50
N VAL A 36 13.76 -4.14 3.51
CA VAL A 36 12.99 -5.07 2.68
C VAL A 36 13.35 -4.86 1.21
N GLU A 37 13.69 -5.95 0.52
CA GLU A 37 14.13 -5.91 -0.89
C GLU A 37 13.03 -5.50 -1.87
N ASP A 38 11.76 -5.64 -1.47
CA ASP A 38 10.60 -5.44 -2.34
C ASP A 38 9.57 -4.48 -1.71
N ALA A 39 10.07 -3.30 -1.31
CA ALA A 39 9.25 -2.21 -0.80
C ALA A 39 8.97 -1.17 -1.89
N VAL A 40 7.78 -0.58 -1.85
CA VAL A 40 7.32 0.52 -2.70
C VAL A 40 7.08 1.74 -1.82
N ASP A 41 7.76 2.85 -2.12
CA ASP A 41 7.49 4.15 -1.51
C ASP A 41 6.10 4.63 -1.97
N GLY A 42 5.14 4.48 -1.06
CA GLY A 42 3.75 4.82 -1.26
C GLY A 42 3.42 6.22 -0.79
N LYS A 43 4.37 7.15 -0.68
CA LYS A 43 4.11 8.49 -0.13
C LYS A 43 2.85 9.11 -0.71
N GLY A 44 1.90 9.36 0.19
CA GLY A 44 0.59 9.95 -0.10
C GLY A 44 -0.46 9.03 -0.69
N ILE A 45 -0.14 7.74 -0.80
CA ILE A 45 -1.05 6.70 -1.23
C ILE A 45 -1.54 6.01 0.02
N ASP A 46 -2.59 6.56 0.63
CA ASP A 46 -3.32 5.88 1.69
C ASP A 46 -3.92 4.56 1.19
N PRO A 47 -3.81 3.45 1.95
CA PRO A 47 -4.25 2.14 1.49
C PRO A 47 -5.77 2.08 1.28
N THR A 48 -6.57 2.57 2.22
CA THR A 48 -8.04 2.49 2.18
C THR A 48 -8.66 3.39 1.10
N VAL A 49 -8.15 4.60 0.94
CA VAL A 49 -8.74 5.65 0.10
C VAL A 49 -8.04 5.72 -1.25
N VAL A 50 -6.74 5.99 -1.28
CA VAL A 50 -6.04 6.32 -2.53
C VAL A 50 -5.72 5.06 -3.33
N LEU A 51 -5.18 4.02 -2.69
CA LEU A 51 -5.00 2.72 -3.33
C LEU A 51 -6.35 2.00 -3.52
N GLY A 52 -7.28 2.14 -2.57
CA GLY A 52 -8.63 1.59 -2.67
C GLY A 52 -9.39 2.07 -3.91
N LYS A 53 -9.14 3.29 -4.40
CA LYS A 53 -9.69 3.77 -5.69
C LYS A 53 -9.12 3.02 -6.89
N VAL A 54 -7.85 2.63 -6.88
CA VAL A 54 -7.30 1.74 -7.92
C VAL A 54 -7.99 0.38 -7.90
N VAL A 55 -8.18 -0.19 -6.70
CA VAL A 55 -8.88 -1.46 -6.53
C VAL A 55 -10.32 -1.38 -7.07
N SER A 56 -11.03 -0.29 -6.79
CA SER A 56 -12.39 -0.07 -7.30
C SER A 56 -12.42 0.04 -8.83
N PHE A 57 -11.44 0.73 -9.43
CA PHE A 57 -11.31 0.84 -10.87
C PHE A 57 -10.93 -0.48 -11.55
N ALA A 58 -10.14 -1.31 -10.88
CA ALA A 58 -9.73 -2.63 -11.37
C ALA A 58 -10.92 -3.59 -11.41
N LEU A 59 -11.69 -3.63 -10.32
CA LEU A 59 -12.88 -4.47 -10.13
C LEU A 59 -14.14 -3.93 -10.83
N ASP A 60 -14.10 -2.68 -11.32
CA ASP A 60 -15.23 -1.97 -11.93
C ASP A 60 -16.45 -1.87 -10.98
N VAL A 61 -16.18 -1.52 -9.73
CA VAL A 61 -17.19 -1.33 -8.67
C VAL A 61 -17.07 0.07 -8.06
N PRO A 62 -18.15 0.60 -7.44
CA PRO A 62 -18.03 1.82 -6.63
C PRO A 62 -17.01 1.65 -5.51
N TRP A 63 -16.26 2.70 -5.20
CA TRP A 63 -15.36 2.70 -4.05
C TRP A 63 -16.14 2.62 -2.73
N ASN A 64 -15.62 1.85 -1.78
CA ASN A 64 -16.03 1.79 -0.37
C ASN A 64 -14.77 1.64 0.50
N ALA A 65 -14.82 2.12 1.74
CA ALA A 65 -13.73 1.99 2.71
C ALA A 65 -13.37 0.52 2.99
N ASP A 66 -14.36 -0.38 3.00
CA ASP A 66 -14.11 -1.81 3.23
C ASP A 66 -13.55 -2.55 2.01
N LEU A 67 -13.40 -1.89 0.86
CA LEU A 67 -13.03 -2.55 -0.39
C LEU A 67 -11.62 -3.15 -0.34
N VAL A 68 -10.70 -2.47 0.34
CA VAL A 68 -9.34 -2.97 0.57
C VAL A 68 -9.32 -4.02 1.69
N GLY A 69 -10.23 -3.88 2.66
CA GLY A 69 -10.40 -4.82 3.77
C GLY A 69 -9.14 -4.94 4.61
N GLU A 70 -8.48 -3.83 4.90
CA GLU A 70 -7.23 -3.84 5.65
C GLU A 70 -7.45 -4.19 7.12
N ARG A 71 -6.43 -4.81 7.72
CA ARG A 71 -6.45 -5.20 9.14
C ARG A 71 -5.15 -4.75 9.80
N LEU A 72 -5.26 -4.15 10.97
CA LEU A 72 -4.11 -3.83 11.81
C LEU A 72 -3.34 -5.10 12.21
N VAL A 73 -2.03 -5.07 12.03
CA VAL A 73 -1.08 -6.16 12.32
C VAL A 73 -0.07 -5.74 13.38
N TRP A 74 0.32 -4.45 13.41
CA TRP A 74 1.29 -3.97 14.38
C TRP A 74 1.06 -2.50 14.76
N PRO A 75 1.34 -2.09 16.02
CA PRO A 75 1.68 -2.96 17.14
C PRO A 75 0.47 -3.77 17.62
N ASP A 76 0.74 -4.91 18.25
CA ASP A 76 -0.28 -5.64 19.00
C ASP A 76 -0.88 -4.71 20.06
N GLY A 77 -2.21 -4.59 20.07
CA GLY A 77 -2.89 -3.73 21.04
C GLY A 77 -2.84 -2.23 20.72
N ALA A 78 -2.45 -1.79 19.51
CA ALA A 78 -2.52 -0.36 19.15
C ALA A 78 -3.94 0.25 19.32
N GLY A 79 -4.98 -0.58 19.21
CA GLY A 79 -6.36 -0.16 19.49
C GLY A 79 -6.69 0.06 20.98
N GLU A 80 -5.77 -0.29 21.89
CA GLU A 80 -5.91 -0.14 23.34
C GLU A 80 -5.32 1.18 23.85
N ASP A 81 -4.41 1.79 23.10
CA ASP A 81 -3.83 3.11 23.40
C ASP A 81 -4.31 4.16 22.38
N PRO A 82 -5.30 5.00 22.73
CA PRO A 82 -5.82 6.02 21.85
C PRO A 82 -4.83 7.16 21.56
N ASP A 83 -3.74 7.26 22.34
CA ASP A 83 -2.69 8.26 22.18
C ASP A 83 -1.48 7.71 21.39
N TYR A 84 -1.55 6.47 20.91
CA TYR A 84 -0.49 5.89 20.09
C TYR A 84 -0.45 6.57 18.71
N GLU A 85 0.64 7.29 18.41
CA GLU A 85 0.82 8.06 17.17
C GLU A 85 1.54 7.28 16.05
N GLY A 86 1.74 5.98 16.23
CA GLY A 86 2.41 5.11 15.28
C GLY A 86 3.86 4.76 15.65
N PRO A 87 4.54 3.97 14.80
CA PRO A 87 4.08 3.52 13.49
C PRO A 87 3.05 2.39 13.55
N TRP A 88 2.24 2.24 12.51
CA TRP A 88 1.31 1.11 12.36
C TRP A 88 1.69 0.28 11.15
N VAL A 89 1.34 -1.01 11.18
CA VAL A 89 1.31 -1.83 9.98
C VAL A 89 -0.06 -2.45 9.82
N VAL A 90 -0.64 -2.26 8.64
CA VAL A 90 -1.86 -2.94 8.21
C VAL A 90 -1.54 -3.96 7.12
N VAL A 91 -2.30 -5.04 7.05
CA VAL A 91 -2.28 -5.99 5.93
C VAL A 91 -3.48 -5.75 5.04
N LEU A 92 -3.28 -5.74 3.73
CA LEU A 92 -4.35 -5.67 2.74
C LEU A 92 -5.01 -7.05 2.61
N SER A 93 -6.32 -7.08 2.34
CA SER A 93 -7.00 -8.35 2.08
C SER A 93 -6.46 -9.03 0.81
N GLU A 94 -6.49 -10.37 0.79
CA GLU A 94 -6.10 -11.13 -0.41
C GLU A 94 -6.90 -10.74 -1.67
N PRO A 95 -8.23 -10.48 -1.60
CA PRO A 95 -8.97 -9.95 -2.74
C PRO A 95 -8.43 -8.63 -3.28
N ALA A 96 -7.99 -7.70 -2.41
CA ALA A 96 -7.41 -6.43 -2.84
C ALA A 96 -6.04 -6.63 -3.52
N ARG A 97 -5.17 -7.48 -2.94
CA ARG A 97 -3.91 -7.90 -3.58
C ARG A 97 -4.18 -8.51 -4.96
N ASP A 98 -5.10 -9.44 -5.04
CA ASP A 98 -5.39 -10.16 -6.28
C ASP A 98 -6.00 -9.24 -7.34
N ALA A 99 -6.90 -8.33 -6.95
CA ALA A 99 -7.45 -7.31 -7.85
C ALA A 99 -6.36 -6.46 -8.51
N LEU A 100 -5.33 -6.04 -7.74
CA LEU A 100 -4.18 -5.32 -8.28
C LEU A 100 -3.33 -6.22 -9.19
N ALA A 101 -3.06 -7.46 -8.76
CA ALA A 101 -2.24 -8.40 -9.53
C ALA A 101 -2.85 -8.76 -10.90
N GLU A 102 -4.17 -8.78 -10.97
CA GLU A 102 -4.96 -9.14 -12.17
C GLU A 102 -5.13 -8.00 -13.16
N ILE A 103 -4.73 -6.76 -12.83
CA ILE A 103 -4.78 -5.64 -13.77
C ILE A 103 -3.94 -5.99 -15.01
N PRO A 104 -4.54 -6.06 -16.21
CA PRO A 104 -3.82 -6.27 -17.46
C PRO A 104 -2.92 -5.07 -17.80
N ASP A 105 -1.75 -5.33 -18.39
CA ASP A 105 -0.77 -4.28 -18.71
C ASP A 105 -1.31 -3.23 -19.70
N ASP A 106 -2.21 -3.63 -20.60
CA ASP A 106 -2.86 -2.75 -21.57
C ASP A 106 -3.93 -1.84 -20.92
N ARG A 107 -4.48 -2.21 -19.76
CA ARG A 107 -5.41 -1.38 -18.97
C ARG A 107 -4.69 -0.35 -18.09
N LEU A 108 -3.39 -0.53 -17.81
CA LEU A 108 -2.64 0.34 -16.89
C LEU A 108 -2.69 1.84 -17.27
N PRO A 109 -2.48 2.25 -18.53
CA PRO A 109 -2.50 3.68 -18.88
C PRO A 109 -3.84 4.35 -18.59
N GLY A 110 -4.96 3.69 -18.91
CA GLY A 110 -6.31 4.23 -18.65
C GLY A 110 -6.66 4.24 -17.17
N LEU A 111 -6.17 3.28 -16.38
CA LEU A 111 -6.33 3.29 -14.92
C LEU A 111 -5.49 4.38 -14.27
N ALA A 112 -4.26 4.58 -14.72
CA ALA A 112 -3.37 5.64 -14.24
C ALA A 112 -3.94 7.04 -14.52
N ASP A 113 -4.52 7.24 -15.71
CA ASP A 113 -5.23 8.47 -16.05
C ASP A 113 -6.41 8.72 -15.10
N ARG A 114 -7.29 7.73 -14.86
CA ARG A 114 -8.37 7.87 -13.87
C ARG A 114 -7.85 8.12 -12.46
N TRP A 115 -6.77 7.45 -12.07
CA TRP A 115 -6.16 7.60 -10.75
C TRP A 115 -5.54 8.97 -10.55
N SER A 116 -4.94 9.58 -11.60
CA SER A 116 -4.39 10.95 -11.56
C SER A 116 -5.40 12.04 -11.18
N GLN A 117 -6.68 11.78 -11.42
CA GLN A 117 -7.78 12.73 -11.20
C GLN A 117 -8.47 12.56 -9.84
N VAL A 118 -7.94 11.69 -8.98
CA VAL A 118 -8.48 11.46 -7.63
C VAL A 118 -8.21 12.68 -6.74
N GLU A 119 -9.26 13.19 -6.09
CA GLU A 119 -9.24 14.44 -5.30
C GLU A 119 -8.19 14.43 -4.18
N GLU A 120 -7.99 13.30 -3.53
CA GLU A 120 -7.05 13.12 -2.42
C GLU A 120 -5.59 13.30 -2.86
N LEU A 121 -5.33 13.19 -4.17
CA LEU A 121 -4.02 13.45 -4.73
C LEU A 121 -3.76 14.94 -5.01
N SER A 122 -4.78 15.81 -4.90
CA SER A 122 -4.68 17.24 -5.27
C SER A 122 -3.66 18.04 -4.44
N HIS A 123 -3.26 17.53 -3.28
CA HIS A 123 -2.24 18.15 -2.43
C HIS A 123 -0.81 17.77 -2.80
N TYR A 124 -0.61 16.80 -3.70
CA TYR A 124 0.70 16.37 -4.16
C TYR A 124 1.15 17.16 -5.38
N SER A 125 2.46 17.41 -5.46
CA SER A 125 3.06 18.29 -6.46
C SER A 125 3.09 17.72 -7.87
N ASP A 126 3.04 16.39 -8.03
CA ASP A 126 3.04 15.74 -9.35
C ASP A 126 2.13 14.52 -9.35
N THR A 127 0.98 14.67 -10.00
CA THR A 127 -0.01 13.62 -10.22
C THR A 127 -0.21 13.39 -11.71
N SER A 128 0.76 13.75 -12.57
CA SER A 128 0.64 13.55 -14.01
C SER A 128 0.33 12.07 -14.35
N PRO A 129 -0.47 11.78 -15.39
CA PRO A 129 -0.80 10.41 -15.77
C PRO A 129 0.44 9.51 -15.95
N GLU A 130 1.56 10.07 -16.41
CA GLU A 130 2.83 9.37 -16.58
C GLU A 130 3.45 8.94 -15.24
N VAL A 131 3.45 9.83 -14.24
CA VAL A 131 3.93 9.53 -12.89
C VAL A 131 3.03 8.51 -12.20
N MET A 132 1.71 8.70 -12.31
CA MET A 132 0.74 7.77 -11.75
C MET A 132 0.82 6.39 -12.42
N LEU A 133 1.15 6.32 -13.72
CA LEU A 133 1.38 5.06 -14.42
C LEU A 133 2.63 4.34 -13.90
N SER A 134 3.71 5.08 -13.64
CA SER A 134 4.91 4.50 -13.02
C SER A 134 4.60 3.91 -11.66
N ARG A 135 3.92 4.68 -10.79
CA ARG A 135 3.49 4.23 -9.46
C ARG A 135 2.56 3.01 -9.55
N LEU A 136 1.57 3.04 -10.45
CA LEU A 136 0.64 1.94 -10.61
C LEU A 136 1.36 0.64 -11.02
N ARG A 137 2.39 0.74 -11.87
CA ARG A 137 3.23 -0.41 -12.24
C ARG A 137 3.99 -1.00 -11.06
N GLU A 138 4.46 -0.16 -10.13
CA GLU A 138 5.13 -0.62 -8.91
C GLU A 138 4.17 -1.42 -8.03
N PHE A 139 2.96 -0.88 -7.78
CA PHE A 139 1.92 -1.58 -7.01
C PHE A 139 1.46 -2.89 -7.66
N VAL A 140 1.21 -2.88 -8.96
CA VAL A 140 0.82 -4.09 -9.71
C VAL A 140 1.96 -5.10 -9.72
N GLY A 141 3.20 -4.64 -9.88
CA GLY A 141 4.39 -5.49 -9.80
C GLY A 141 4.53 -6.15 -8.43
N LEU A 142 4.39 -5.38 -7.35
CA LEU A 142 4.42 -5.86 -5.98
C LEU A 142 3.32 -6.90 -5.74
N ALA A 143 2.08 -6.61 -6.16
CA ALA A 143 0.95 -7.51 -6.01
C ALA A 143 1.12 -8.83 -6.77
N ARG A 144 1.66 -8.79 -7.99
CA ARG A 144 1.97 -10.00 -8.76
C ARG A 144 3.03 -10.86 -8.08
N ARG A 145 4.10 -10.24 -7.54
CA ARG A 145 5.16 -10.96 -6.81
C ARG A 145 4.67 -11.57 -5.50
N ALA A 146 3.87 -10.81 -4.73
CA ALA A 146 3.21 -11.30 -3.52
C ALA A 146 2.30 -12.50 -3.83
N ARG A 147 1.41 -12.38 -4.82
CA ARG A 147 0.51 -13.47 -5.23
C ARG A 147 1.27 -14.71 -5.69
N THR A 148 2.34 -14.53 -6.48
CA THR A 148 3.17 -15.65 -6.98
C THR A 148 3.87 -16.39 -5.84
N SER A 149 4.25 -15.67 -4.78
CA SER A 149 4.95 -16.23 -3.62
C SER A 149 4.01 -16.73 -2.52
N GLY A 150 2.69 -16.57 -2.68
CA GLY A 150 1.70 -16.89 -1.64
C GLY A 150 1.74 -15.94 -0.45
N GLU A 151 2.21 -14.71 -0.66
CA GLU A 151 2.43 -13.69 0.37
C GLU A 151 1.35 -12.61 0.35
N SER A 152 1.25 -11.86 1.45
CA SER A 152 0.34 -10.72 1.59
C SER A 152 1.06 -9.39 1.36
N ILE A 153 0.30 -8.33 1.06
CA ILE A 153 0.82 -6.96 1.01
C ILE A 153 0.52 -6.28 2.33
N TYR A 154 1.52 -5.64 2.90
CA TYR A 154 1.45 -4.84 4.11
C TYR A 154 1.73 -3.38 3.78
N CYS A 155 1.16 -2.48 4.56
CA CYS A 155 1.41 -1.04 4.50
C CYS A 155 1.88 -0.56 5.87
N TRP A 156 3.11 -0.06 5.93
CA TRP A 156 3.65 0.64 7.08
C TRP A 156 3.25 2.11 7.02
N ILE A 157 2.78 2.63 8.15
CA ILE A 157 2.16 3.95 8.27
C ILE A 157 2.83 4.69 9.44
N CYS A 158 3.24 5.94 9.23
CA CYS A 158 3.79 6.79 10.29
C CYS A 158 3.39 8.25 10.09
N HIS A 159 2.98 8.92 11.17
CA HIS A 159 2.57 10.32 11.19
C HIS A 159 3.74 11.32 11.37
#